data_AF-A0A351IRU1-F1
#
_entry.id   AF-A0A351IRU1-F1
#
_cell.length_a   1.000
_cell.length_b   1.000
_cell.length_c   1.000
_cell.angle_alpha   90.00
_cell.angle_beta   90.00
_cell.angle_gamma   90.00
#
_symmetry.space_group_name_H-M   'P 1'
#
loop_
_entity.id
_entity.type
_entity.pdbx_description
1 polymer ?
#
loop_
_entity_poly.entity_id
_entity_poly.type
_entity_poly.pdbx_seq_one_letter_code
_entity_poly.pdbx_strand_id
1 'polypeptide(L)'
;MVLGAFVWYGLPRHFTHRNEFFNVTSSQLRQNLWRVAGDMVQTHPILGVGLGRFQKELPILIKQKPHLLTVQTILVDFHLPHNLYLTIASESGLIALLGFLWFIGLWLWRGAKQYISTRDPILLGALCAMLTILIHGFVDTPYFKNDLSILFWIVVVIGVLSSSERKYTVL
;
A
#
# COMPACT_ATOMS: atom_id res chain seq x y z
N MET A 1 -0.86 25.52 20.37
CA MET A 1 -1.79 24.44 19.97
C MET A 1 -1.02 23.13 20.08
N VAL A 2 -0.87 22.44 21.23
CA VAL A 2 -1.85 21.98 22.25
C VAL A 2 -2.88 21.12 21.51
N LEU A 3 -2.89 19.77 21.53
CA LEU A 3 -2.52 18.77 22.53
C LEU A 3 -2.05 17.45 21.87
N GLY A 4 -0.87 16.96 22.26
CA GLY A 4 -0.42 15.60 22.02
C GLY A 4 -0.05 14.98 23.35
N ALA A 5 -1.04 14.47 24.09
CA ALA A 5 -0.93 13.57 25.25
C ALA A 5 -2.25 13.60 26.00
N PHE A 6 -3.25 12.82 25.58
CA PHE A 6 -4.32 12.39 26.48
C PHE A 6 -4.92 11.09 25.96
N VAL A 7 -5.07 10.14 26.89
CA VAL A 7 -5.87 8.90 26.84
C VAL A 7 -5.18 7.65 26.25
N TRP A 8 -4.27 7.05 27.02
CA TRP A 8 -3.87 5.63 26.86
C TRP A 8 -4.42 4.70 27.98
N TYR A 9 -5.15 5.20 28.96
CA TYR A 9 -5.77 4.36 30.01
C TYR A 9 -7.25 4.68 30.14
N GLY A 10 -8.13 3.88 29.54
CA GLY A 10 -9.55 3.85 29.93
C GLY A 10 -10.62 3.84 28.85
N LEU A 11 -10.33 3.57 27.56
CA LEU A 11 -11.43 3.37 26.60
C LEU A 11 -12.05 1.97 26.77
N PRO A 12 -13.39 1.86 26.91
CA PRO A 12 -14.08 0.57 26.91
C PRO A 12 -13.71 -0.22 25.64
N ARG A 13 -13.39 -1.50 25.79
CA ARG A 13 -12.97 -2.41 24.70
C ARG A 13 -14.08 -2.72 23.66
N HIS A 14 -15.14 -1.92 23.59
CA HIS A 14 -16.35 -2.19 22.83
C HIS A 14 -16.53 -1.33 21.57
N PHE A 15 -15.54 -0.55 21.15
CA PHE A 15 -15.54 0.15 19.85
C PHE A 15 -14.95 -0.68 18.70
N THR A 16 -15.21 -1.97 18.68
CA THR A 16 -15.07 -2.73 17.43
C THR A 16 -16.46 -3.13 16.99
N HIS A 17 -16.97 -2.46 15.95
CA HIS A 17 -18.12 -2.98 15.20
C HIS A 17 -17.69 -4.35 14.65
N ARG A 18 -17.98 -5.39 15.42
CA ARG A 18 -17.94 -6.76 14.95
C ARG A 18 -19.01 -6.80 13.87
N ASN A 19 -18.59 -7.03 12.63
CA ASN A 19 -19.56 -7.18 11.56
C ASN A 19 -20.39 -8.41 11.89
N GLU A 20 -21.69 -8.24 12.15
CA GLU A 20 -22.60 -9.33 12.53
C GLU A 20 -22.58 -10.45 11.49
N PHE A 21 -22.33 -10.09 10.23
CA PHE A 21 -22.20 -11.03 9.12
C PHE A 21 -20.94 -11.90 9.18
N PHE A 22 -19.78 -11.37 9.60
CA PHE A 22 -18.50 -12.14 9.60
C PHE A 22 -18.05 -12.60 10.98
N ASN A 23 -18.69 -12.11 12.05
CA ASN A 23 -18.29 -12.33 13.43
C ASN A 23 -16.83 -11.92 13.75
N VAL A 24 -16.22 -11.11 12.89
CA VAL A 24 -14.85 -10.58 13.02
C VAL A 24 -14.82 -9.07 12.80
N THR A 25 -13.80 -8.41 13.34
CA THR A 25 -13.55 -6.99 13.13
C THR A 25 -12.83 -6.74 11.80
N SER A 26 -12.94 -5.54 11.24
CA SER A 26 -12.24 -5.17 10.00
C SER A 26 -10.72 -5.29 10.10
N SER A 27 -10.15 -5.11 11.30
CA SER A 27 -8.70 -5.28 11.53
C SER A 27 -8.29 -6.76 11.48
N GLN A 28 -9.04 -7.64 12.15
CA GLN A 28 -8.79 -9.08 12.12
C GLN A 28 -8.92 -9.65 10.71
N LEU A 29 -9.92 -9.19 9.96
CA LEU A 29 -10.10 -9.55 8.57
C LEU A 29 -8.86 -9.20 7.72
N ARG A 30 -8.32 -7.98 7.84
CA ARG A 30 -7.10 -7.58 7.12
C ARG A 30 -5.90 -8.46 7.50
N GLN A 31 -5.71 -8.73 8.78
CA GLN A 31 -4.62 -9.62 9.24
C GLN A 31 -4.72 -11.02 8.62
N ASN A 32 -5.94 -11.55 8.51
CA ASN A 32 -6.16 -12.84 7.88
C ASN A 32 -5.89 -12.79 6.37
N LEU A 33 -6.31 -11.72 5.68
CA LEU A 33 -5.96 -11.50 4.26
C LEU A 33 -4.45 -11.36 4.06
N TRP A 34 -3.72 -10.75 5.00
CA TRP A 34 -2.26 -10.63 4.92
C TRP A 34 -1.55 -11.97 5.08
N ARG A 35 -2.07 -12.86 5.94
CA ARG A 35 -1.55 -14.23 6.06
C ARG A 35 -1.74 -15.00 4.76
N VAL A 36 -2.92 -14.89 4.15
CA VAL A 36 -3.20 -15.49 2.84
C VAL A 36 -2.28 -14.92 1.76
N ALA A 37 -2.09 -13.60 1.70
CA ALA A 37 -1.14 -12.97 0.78
C ALA A 37 0.29 -13.48 1.00
N GLY A 38 0.70 -13.66 2.26
CA GLY A 38 1.99 -14.25 2.61
C GLY A 38 2.15 -15.68 2.09
N ASP A 39 1.11 -16.52 2.20
CA ASP A 39 1.11 -17.87 1.65
C ASP A 39 1.25 -17.86 0.10
N MET A 40 0.57 -16.93 -0.58
CA MET A 40 0.71 -16.75 -2.03
C MET A 40 2.14 -16.35 -2.42
N VAL A 41 2.76 -15.45 -1.66
CA VAL A 41 4.16 -15.06 -1.86
C VAL A 41 5.10 -16.26 -1.65
N GLN A 42 4.87 -17.07 -0.62
CA GLN A 42 5.72 -18.24 -0.35
C GLN A 42 5.60 -19.32 -1.43
N THR A 43 4.40 -19.50 -1.99
CA THR A 43 4.16 -20.49 -3.05
C THR A 43 4.65 -20.02 -4.42
N HIS A 44 4.55 -18.73 -4.73
CA HIS A 44 4.92 -18.16 -6.02
C HIS A 44 5.84 -16.92 -5.85
N PRO A 45 7.05 -17.07 -5.29
CA PRO A 45 7.84 -15.93 -4.83
C PRO A 45 8.38 -15.03 -5.95
N ILE A 46 8.61 -15.59 -7.15
CA ILE A 46 9.31 -14.87 -8.22
C ILE A 46 8.34 -13.98 -9.01
N LEU A 47 7.27 -14.58 -9.55
CA LEU A 47 6.31 -13.94 -10.45
C LEU A 47 4.94 -13.68 -9.81
N GLY A 48 4.72 -14.16 -8.58
CA GLY A 48 3.41 -14.11 -7.93
C GLY A 48 2.40 -15.06 -8.57
N VAL A 49 1.17 -15.01 -8.08
CA VAL A 49 0.06 -15.84 -8.60
C VAL A 49 -0.52 -15.33 -9.92
N GLY A 50 -0.16 -14.10 -10.32
CA GLY A 50 -0.66 -13.37 -11.49
C GLY A 50 -1.58 -12.21 -11.11
N LEU A 51 -1.55 -11.14 -11.92
CA LEU A 51 -2.35 -9.92 -11.72
C LEU A 51 -3.85 -10.22 -11.67
N GLY A 52 -4.53 -9.68 -10.66
CA GLY A 52 -5.97 -9.89 -10.42
C GLY A 52 -6.35 -11.32 -10.07
N ARG A 53 -5.38 -12.20 -9.74
CA ARG A 53 -5.64 -13.59 -9.35
C ARG A 53 -5.76 -13.77 -7.85
N PHE A 54 -5.48 -12.74 -7.04
CA PHE A 54 -5.66 -12.80 -5.59
C PHE A 54 -7.08 -13.26 -5.20
N GLN A 55 -8.11 -12.65 -5.80
CA GLN A 55 -9.51 -13.02 -5.57
C GLN A 55 -9.84 -14.46 -6.00
N LYS A 56 -9.20 -14.97 -7.05
CA LYS A 56 -9.47 -16.33 -7.58
C LYS A 56 -8.85 -17.41 -6.70
N GLU A 57 -7.70 -17.13 -6.11
CA GLU A 57 -6.98 -18.05 -5.23
C GLU A 57 -7.52 -18.02 -3.79
N LEU A 58 -8.21 -16.95 -3.40
CA LEU A 58 -8.75 -16.76 -2.06
C LEU A 58 -9.70 -17.92 -1.62
N PRO A 59 -10.71 -18.37 -2.40
CA PRO A 59 -11.58 -19.48 -2.00
C PRO A 59 -10.85 -20.81 -1.82
N ILE A 60 -9.79 -21.06 -2.60
CA ILE A 60 -8.99 -22.29 -2.52
C ILE A 60 -8.23 -22.32 -1.20
N LEU A 61 -7.58 -21.21 -0.85
CA LEU A 61 -6.81 -21.09 0.40
C LEU A 61 -7.71 -21.12 1.63
N ILE A 62 -8.94 -20.60 1.54
CA ILE A 62 -9.93 -20.68 2.63
C ILE A 62 -10.35 -22.13 2.89
N LYS A 63 -10.57 -22.92 1.83
CA LYS A 63 -10.86 -24.37 1.98
C LYS A 63 -9.70 -25.11 2.66
N GLN A 64 -8.47 -24.72 2.36
CA GLN A 64 -7.27 -25.32 2.96
C GLN A 64 -7.04 -24.83 4.40
N LYS A 65 -7.43 -23.60 4.73
CA LYS A 65 -7.21 -22.95 6.04
C LYS A 65 -8.50 -22.29 6.57
N PRO A 66 -9.52 -23.09 6.95
CA PRO A 66 -10.84 -22.58 7.35
C PRO A 66 -10.83 -21.75 8.65
N HIS A 67 -9.74 -21.80 9.42
CA HIS A 67 -9.57 -21.01 10.64
C HIS A 67 -9.14 -19.56 10.36
N LEU A 68 -8.65 -19.25 9.14
CA LEU A 68 -8.20 -17.90 8.79
C LEU A 68 -9.36 -17.03 8.30
N LEU A 69 -10.28 -17.55 7.51
CA LEU A 69 -11.41 -16.79 6.97
C LEU A 69 -12.62 -17.72 6.90
N THR A 70 -13.82 -17.17 7.12
CA THR A 70 -15.06 -17.95 7.00
C THR A 70 -15.58 -17.91 5.57
N VAL A 71 -16.42 -18.88 5.20
CA VAL A 71 -17.13 -18.88 3.90
C VAL A 71 -17.92 -17.58 3.72
N GLN A 72 -18.42 -17.00 4.81
CA GLN A 72 -19.11 -15.72 4.76
C GLN A 72 -18.20 -14.62 4.19
N THR A 73 -16.92 -14.60 4.55
CA THR A 73 -15.92 -13.64 4.04
C THR A 73 -15.73 -13.69 2.52
N ILE A 74 -16.04 -14.83 1.87
CA ILE A 74 -16.00 -14.98 0.41
C ILE A 74 -17.14 -14.21 -0.27
N LEU A 75 -18.26 -14.01 0.43
CA LEU A 75 -19.44 -13.32 -0.13
C LEU A 75 -19.25 -11.80 -0.22
N VAL A 76 -18.26 -11.25 0.48
CA VAL A 76 -17.82 -9.87 0.26
C VAL A 76 -16.60 -9.93 -0.63
N ASP A 77 -16.76 -9.35 -1.80
CA ASP A 77 -15.83 -9.39 -2.91
C ASP A 77 -14.50 -8.69 -2.56
N PHE A 78 -13.62 -9.39 -1.83
CA PHE A 78 -12.31 -8.87 -1.46
C PHE A 78 -11.34 -9.08 -2.60
N HIS A 79 -11.14 -8.03 -3.38
CA HIS A 79 -10.23 -8.05 -4.51
C HIS A 79 -8.75 -8.05 -4.10
N LEU A 80 -8.41 -7.50 -2.92
CA LEU A 80 -7.03 -7.22 -2.51
C LEU A 80 -6.81 -7.34 -0.99
N PRO A 81 -5.57 -7.61 -0.52
CA PRO A 81 -5.25 -7.72 0.90
C PRO A 81 -5.23 -6.39 1.67
N HIS A 82 -5.58 -5.26 1.05
CA HIS A 82 -5.47 -3.91 1.65
C HIS A 82 -4.07 -3.59 2.19
N ASN A 83 -3.06 -3.97 1.42
CA ASN A 83 -1.68 -3.58 1.63
C ASN A 83 -0.98 -3.60 0.26
N LEU A 84 -0.50 -2.45 -0.18
CA LEU A 84 0.12 -2.24 -1.49
C LEU A 84 1.28 -3.20 -1.74
N TYR A 85 2.16 -3.35 -0.74
CA TYR A 85 3.37 -4.15 -0.87
C TYR A 85 3.04 -5.64 -0.95
N LEU A 86 2.13 -6.12 -0.10
CA LEU A 86 1.66 -7.50 -0.15
C LEU A 86 0.89 -7.79 -1.44
N THR A 87 0.15 -6.81 -1.97
CA THR A 87 -0.53 -6.94 -3.25
C THR A 87 0.49 -7.16 -4.38
N ILE A 88 1.47 -6.27 -4.49
CA ILE A 88 2.52 -6.38 -5.52
C ILE A 88 3.28 -7.70 -5.37
N ALA A 89 3.67 -8.06 -4.14
CA ALA A 89 4.40 -9.30 -3.88
C ALA A 89 3.59 -10.55 -4.20
N SER A 90 2.33 -10.62 -3.77
CA SER A 90 1.51 -11.81 -3.97
C SER A 90 1.08 -12.00 -5.42
N GLU A 91 0.70 -10.92 -6.12
CA GLU A 91 0.21 -11.01 -7.50
C GLU A 91 1.32 -10.99 -8.55
N SER A 92 2.37 -10.19 -8.34
CA SER A 92 3.44 -9.96 -9.33
C SER A 92 4.82 -10.46 -8.87
N GLY A 93 4.92 -10.98 -7.65
CA GLY A 93 6.13 -11.56 -7.11
C GLY A 93 7.10 -10.55 -6.49
N LEU A 94 8.14 -11.09 -5.84
CA LEU A 94 9.17 -10.30 -5.18
C LEU A 94 10.03 -9.50 -6.16
N ILE A 95 10.19 -9.96 -7.41
CA ILE A 95 10.91 -9.18 -8.44
C ILE A 95 10.18 -7.86 -8.71
N ALA A 96 8.85 -7.91 -8.88
CA ALA A 96 8.05 -6.70 -9.08
C ALA A 96 8.09 -5.79 -7.85
N LEU A 97 8.01 -6.35 -6.64
CA LEU A 97 8.13 -5.56 -5.40
C LEU A 97 9.49 -4.87 -5.31
N LEU A 98 10.58 -5.58 -5.59
CA LEU A 98 11.93 -5.01 -5.58
C LEU A 98 12.08 -3.91 -6.65
N GLY A 99 11.56 -4.13 -7.85
CA GLY A 99 11.54 -3.13 -8.91
C GLY A 99 10.77 -1.87 -8.51
N PHE A 100 9.60 -2.03 -7.88
CA PHE A 100 8.80 -0.93 -7.36
C PHE A 100 9.55 -0.14 -6.27
N LEU A 101 10.09 -0.83 -5.26
CA LEU A 101 10.84 -0.20 -4.17
C LEU A 101 12.10 0.49 -4.69
N TRP A 102 12.80 -0.11 -5.66
CA TRP A 102 13.95 0.48 -6.31
C TRP A 102 13.59 1.76 -7.05
N PHE A 103 12.54 1.74 -7.86
CA PHE A 103 12.07 2.91 -8.61
C PHE A 103 11.72 4.07 -7.65
N ILE A 104 10.91 3.78 -6.62
CA ILE A 104 10.51 4.77 -5.62
C ILE A 104 11.70 5.30 -4.82
N GLY A 105 12.59 4.40 -4.37
CA GLY A 105 13.78 4.78 -3.62
C GLY A 105 14.70 5.70 -4.44
N LEU A 106 14.88 5.39 -5.73
CA LEU A 106 15.67 6.21 -6.64
C LEU A 106 15.03 7.59 -6.88
N TRP A 107 13.70 7.62 -7.06
CA TRP A 107 12.95 8.86 -7.23
C TRP A 107 13.05 9.76 -5.98
N LEU A 108 12.83 9.20 -4.79
CA LEU A 108 12.94 9.91 -3.51
C LEU A 108 14.37 10.40 -3.25
N TRP A 109 15.38 9.55 -3.48
CA TRP A 109 16.78 9.92 -3.26
C TRP A 109 17.21 11.07 -4.16
N ARG A 110 16.88 11.01 -5.46
CA ARG A 110 17.19 12.09 -6.40
C ARG A 110 16.45 13.37 -6.04
N GLY A 111 15.15 13.28 -5.76
CA GLY A 111 14.35 14.44 -5.36
C GLY A 111 14.86 15.08 -4.07
N ALA A 112 15.21 14.29 -3.04
CA ALA A 112 15.77 14.79 -1.79
C ALA A 112 17.12 15.48 -2.00
N LYS A 113 18.04 14.86 -2.76
CA LYS A 113 19.35 15.46 -3.08
C LYS A 113 19.17 16.81 -3.80
N GLN A 114 18.21 16.90 -4.71
CA GLN A 114 17.93 18.13 -5.43
C GLN A 114 17.30 19.19 -4.53
N TYR A 115 16.33 18.82 -3.70
CA TYR A 115 15.70 19.74 -2.76
C TYR A 115 16.73 20.40 -1.83
N ILE A 116 17.74 19.67 -1.37
CA ILE A 116 18.83 20.24 -0.53
C ILE A 116 19.49 21.44 -1.24
N SER A 117 19.69 21.35 -2.55
CA SER A 117 20.32 22.39 -3.37
C SER A 117 19.37 23.50 -3.80
N THR A 118 18.12 23.18 -4.13
CA THR A 118 17.18 24.14 -4.74
C THR A 118 16.25 24.80 -3.74
N ARG A 119 15.97 24.12 -2.62
CA ARG A 119 14.91 24.45 -1.65
C ARG A 119 13.55 24.71 -2.31
N ASP A 120 13.29 24.05 -3.44
CA ASP A 120 12.04 24.21 -4.18
C ASP A 120 10.84 23.68 -3.37
N PRO A 121 9.87 24.53 -2.98
CA PRO A 121 8.71 24.09 -2.22
C PRO A 121 7.79 23.13 -3.00
N ILE A 122 7.76 23.21 -4.33
CA ILE A 122 6.96 22.30 -5.17
C ILE A 122 7.54 20.89 -5.09
N LEU A 123 8.87 20.76 -5.22
CA LEU A 123 9.56 19.49 -5.05
C LEU A 123 9.38 18.90 -3.66
N LEU A 124 9.44 19.73 -2.61
CA LEU A 124 9.15 19.29 -1.24
C LEU A 124 7.72 18.75 -1.12
N GLY A 125 6.74 19.46 -1.69
CA GLY A 125 5.35 19.02 -1.72
C GLY A 125 5.18 17.67 -2.42
N ALA A 126 5.83 17.47 -3.56
CA ALA A 126 5.81 16.20 -4.29
C ALA A 126 6.44 15.05 -3.48
N LEU A 127 7.57 15.30 -2.81
CA LEU A 127 8.22 14.32 -1.94
C LEU A 127 7.31 13.92 -0.78
N CYS A 128 6.69 14.90 -0.10
CA CYS A 128 5.75 14.65 0.98
C CYS A 128 4.52 13.87 0.50
N ALA A 129 3.93 14.26 -0.63
CA ALA A 129 2.78 13.57 -1.22
C ALA A 129 3.11 12.09 -1.55
N MET A 130 4.28 11.84 -2.13
CA MET A 130 4.75 10.48 -2.40
C MET A 130 4.90 9.68 -1.09
N LEU A 131 5.52 10.26 -0.07
CA LEU A 131 5.64 9.60 1.24
C LEU A 131 4.26 9.29 1.86
N THR A 132 3.29 10.20 1.74
CA THR A 132 1.91 9.94 2.19
C THR A 132 1.30 8.75 1.46
N ILE A 133 1.43 8.64 0.14
CA ILE A 133 0.93 7.49 -0.64
C ILE A 133 1.59 6.19 -0.16
N LEU A 134 2.91 6.18 0.04
CA LEU A 134 3.66 5.00 0.46
C LEU A 134 3.31 4.54 1.89
N ILE A 135 3.16 5.49 2.82
CA ILE A 135 2.74 5.21 4.20
C ILE A 135 1.30 4.67 4.21
N HIS A 136 0.41 5.30 3.45
CA HIS A 136 -0.97 4.81 3.32
C HIS A 136 -1.03 3.42 2.66
N GLY A 137 -0.08 3.12 1.78
CA GLY A 137 0.12 1.81 1.16
C GLY A 137 0.29 0.63 2.14
N PHE A 138 0.61 0.87 3.40
CA PHE A 138 0.65 -0.20 4.41
C PHE A 138 -0.74 -0.66 4.87
N VAL A 139 -1.77 0.18 4.70
CA VAL A 139 -3.12 -0.04 5.24
C VAL A 139 -4.19 -0.09 4.15
N ASP A 140 -3.90 0.44 2.96
CA ASP A 140 -4.74 0.30 1.77
C ASP A 140 -3.88 0.12 0.49
N THR A 141 -4.55 -0.04 -0.64
CA THR A 141 -3.93 -0.21 -1.97
C THR A 141 -4.25 0.97 -2.88
N PRO A 142 -3.79 2.20 -2.57
CA PRO A 142 -4.19 3.40 -3.32
C PRO A 142 -3.83 3.28 -4.80
N TYR A 143 -2.65 2.76 -5.14
CA TYR A 143 -2.17 2.66 -6.52
C TYR A 143 -3.07 1.83 -7.45
N PHE A 144 -3.77 0.82 -6.93
CA PHE A 144 -4.62 -0.08 -7.72
C PHE A 144 -6.02 0.49 -8.01
N LYS A 145 -6.33 1.69 -7.49
CA LYS A 145 -7.53 2.45 -7.88
C LYS A 145 -7.13 3.43 -8.99
N ASN A 146 -7.85 3.43 -10.11
CA ASN A 146 -7.50 4.20 -11.31
C ASN A 146 -7.21 5.68 -11.00
N ASP A 147 -8.11 6.34 -10.26
CA ASP A 147 -8.00 7.76 -9.94
C ASP A 147 -6.73 8.07 -9.13
N LEU A 148 -6.42 7.21 -8.15
CA LEU A 148 -5.25 7.36 -7.29
C LEU A 148 -3.96 6.94 -8.00
N SER A 149 -4.03 6.04 -8.98
CA SER A 149 -2.92 5.71 -9.86
C SER A 149 -2.51 6.92 -10.70
N ILE A 150 -3.50 7.66 -11.23
CA ILE A 150 -3.25 8.92 -11.95
C ILE A 150 -2.57 9.93 -11.03
N LEU A 151 -3.05 10.10 -9.80
CA LEU A 151 -2.41 10.99 -8.81
C LEU A 151 -0.96 10.59 -8.51
N PHE A 152 -0.69 9.30 -8.37
CA PHE A 152 0.67 8.79 -8.17
C PHE A 152 1.59 9.23 -9.32
N TRP A 153 1.16 9.06 -10.57
CA TRP A 153 1.96 9.45 -11.74
C TRP A 153 2.11 10.97 -11.88
N ILE A 154 1.07 11.75 -11.55
CA ILE A 154 1.17 13.22 -11.51
C ILE A 154 2.26 13.66 -10.52
N VAL A 155 2.30 13.08 -9.32
CA VAL A 155 3.34 13.38 -8.31
C VAL A 155 4.73 13.02 -8.85
N VAL A 156 4.88 11.87 -9.51
CA VAL A 156 6.14 11.47 -10.14
C VAL A 156 6.60 12.50 -11.18
N VAL A 157 5.70 12.93 -12.07
CA VAL A 157 5.98 13.92 -13.13
C VAL A 157 6.38 15.26 -12.53
N ILE A 158 5.66 15.76 -11.52
CA ILE A 158 6.02 17.02 -10.84
C ILE A 158 7.43 16.96 -10.27
N GLY A 159 7.77 15.88 -9.55
CA GLY A 159 9.12 15.72 -8.99
C GLY A 159 10.21 15.69 -10.07
N VAL A 160 9.93 15.11 -11.24
CA VAL A 160 10.87 15.09 -12.37
C VAL A 160 10.96 16.44 -13.09
N LEU A 161 9.86 17.17 -13.28
CA LEU A 161 9.90 18.48 -13.94
C LEU A 161 10.57 19.55 -13.08
N SER A 162 10.27 19.59 -11.78
CA SER A 162 11.01 20.40 -10.80
C SER A 162 12.51 20.05 -10.79
N SER A 163 12.86 18.82 -11.18
CA SER A 163 14.25 18.40 -11.31
C SER A 163 14.98 18.99 -12.53
N SER A 164 14.24 19.25 -13.61
CA SER A 164 14.78 19.56 -14.95
C SER A 164 14.91 21.06 -15.22
N GLU A 165 13.92 21.87 -14.85
CA GLU A 165 13.85 23.28 -15.27
C GLU A 165 15.07 24.12 -14.86
N ARG A 166 15.70 23.77 -13.73
CA ARG A 166 16.78 24.59 -13.17
C ARG A 166 18.18 24.23 -13.67
N LYS A 167 18.34 23.16 -14.46
CA LYS A 167 19.60 22.89 -15.17
C LYS A 167 19.85 23.87 -16.33
N TYR A 168 18.79 24.50 -16.85
CA TYR A 168 18.87 25.39 -18.01
C TYR A 168 18.93 26.88 -17.65
N THR A 169 18.72 27.26 -16.39
CA THR A 169 18.77 28.67 -15.94
C THR A 169 20.17 29.15 -15.53
N VAL A 170 21.18 28.27 -15.58
CA VAL A 170 22.57 28.58 -15.14
C VAL A 170 23.54 28.61 -16.33
N LEU A 171 23.04 28.71 -17.56
CA LEU A 171 23.80 29.01 -18.78
C LEU A 171 23.34 30.36 -19.33
#